data_AF-T1AME6-F1
#
_entry.id   AF-T1AME6-F1
#
_cell.length_a   1.000
_cell.length_b   1.000
_cell.length_c   1.000
_cell.angle_alpha   90.00
_cell.angle_beta   90.00
_cell.angle_gamma   90.00
#
_symmetry.space_group_name_H-M   'P 1'
#
loop_
_entity.id
_entity.type
_entity.pdbx_description
1 polymer ?
#
loop_
_entity_poly.entity_id
_entity_poly.type
_entity_poly.pdbx_seq_one_letter_code
_entity_poly.pdbx_strand_id
1 'polypeptide(L)'
;RRVRLQCEGGTIQAKAGNSECARMNAGESRGAVADPWMPLEIAEADEVKALTATPDALGYRKLAELLFDSSRFRLPLLSRPSREERGAVATLIAQVLVRGQGKTEGFHRRELSLPPPVVKRLADRDGELAQRSRQFLQLAGTIHGKVLRPALIQFVDGSAEPNWKNPQYGTLVKPALRRAERLADAVFFFALFDSLEQEISDAEAERSWGERLAEQSSQIFTKAIAELPTRAQTRIIAAARARSLLETGLRKHVASLRQMAPDSEDRT
;
A
#
# COMPACT_ATOMS: atom_id res chain seq x y z
N ARG A 1 31.98 -10.24 0.92
CA ARG A 1 32.85 -9.87 -0.22
C ARG A 1 34.29 -9.69 0.22
N ARG A 2 35.26 -10.26 -0.50
CA ARG A 2 36.68 -9.94 -0.33
C ARG A 2 37.04 -8.96 -1.44
N VAL A 3 37.22 -7.69 -1.10
CA VAL A 3 37.52 -6.63 -2.07
C VAL A 3 38.73 -5.87 -1.56
N ARG A 4 39.70 -5.63 -2.43
CA ARG A 4 40.86 -4.79 -2.17
C ARG A 4 40.82 -3.61 -3.12
N LEU A 5 40.76 -2.41 -2.56
CA LEU A 5 40.89 -1.17 -3.32
C LEU A 5 42.37 -0.82 -3.49
N GLN A 6 42.74 -0.32 -4.65
CA GLN A 6 44.08 0.17 -4.97
C GLN A 6 43.95 1.51 -5.69
N CYS A 7 44.81 2.47 -5.36
CA CYS A 7 44.86 3.74 -6.05
C CYS A 7 46.08 3.72 -6.97
N GLU A 8 45.87 3.82 -8.28
CA GLU A 8 46.93 3.75 -9.28
C GLU A 8 46.64 4.76 -10.40
N GLY A 9 47.63 5.60 -10.70
CA GLY A 9 47.48 6.66 -11.71
C GLY A 9 46.34 7.64 -11.46
N GLY A 10 45.98 7.90 -10.19
CA GLY A 10 44.85 8.75 -9.82
C GLY A 10 43.47 8.10 -9.94
N THR A 11 43.40 6.79 -10.22
CA THR A 11 42.14 6.03 -10.30
C THR A 11 42.01 5.03 -9.17
N ILE A 12 40.79 4.80 -8.68
CA ILE A 12 40.49 3.74 -7.71
C ILE A 12 40.12 2.47 -8.48
N GLN A 13 40.95 1.44 -8.34
CA GLN A 13 40.70 0.10 -8.87
C GLN A 13 40.28 -0.86 -7.76
N ALA A 14 39.40 -1.82 -8.08
CA ALA A 14 38.94 -2.84 -7.13
C ALA A 14 39.31 -4.24 -7.60
N LYS A 15 40.07 -4.97 -6.79
CA LYS A 15 40.33 -6.40 -6.97
C LYS A 15 39.36 -7.20 -6.11
N ALA A 16 38.55 -8.06 -6.73
CA ALA A 16 37.56 -8.89 -6.05
C ALA A 16 38.02 -10.36 -5.98
N GLY A 17 37.84 -10.99 -4.83
CA GLY A 17 38.02 -12.43 -4.63
C GLY A 17 36.73 -13.12 -4.21
N ASN A 18 36.57 -14.39 -4.61
CA ASN A 18 35.48 -15.26 -4.19
C ASN A 18 35.85 -16.04 -2.90
N SER A 19 34.86 -16.67 -2.28
CA SER A 19 35.01 -17.53 -1.10
C SER A 19 33.78 -18.42 -1.05
N GLU A 20 33.95 -19.72 -0.92
CA GLU A 20 32.85 -20.69 -0.81
C GLU A 20 32.36 -20.84 0.64
N CYS A 21 33.23 -20.55 1.62
CA CYS A 21 32.86 -20.54 3.03
C CYS A 21 31.85 -19.40 3.33
N ALA A 22 30.72 -19.76 3.93
CA ALA A 22 29.72 -18.83 4.43
C ALA A 22 30.31 -17.96 5.55
N ARG A 23 30.05 -16.65 5.51
CA ARG A 23 30.52 -15.71 6.56
C ARG A 23 29.72 -15.79 7.85
N MET A 24 28.49 -16.24 7.71
CA MET A 24 27.47 -16.29 8.74
C MET A 24 26.50 -17.38 8.31
N ASN A 25 26.02 -18.17 9.27
CA ASN A 25 25.14 -19.30 9.01
C ASN A 25 23.69 -18.83 8.78
N ALA A 26 23.49 -18.06 7.70
CA ALA A 26 22.19 -17.52 7.32
C ALA A 26 21.25 -18.59 6.72
N GLY A 27 21.80 -19.72 6.25
CA GLY A 27 21.01 -20.81 5.67
C GLY A 27 20.15 -21.51 6.71
N GLU A 28 20.77 -21.99 7.80
CA GLU A 28 20.07 -22.67 8.90
C GLU A 28 19.08 -21.74 9.62
N SER A 29 19.42 -20.45 9.74
CA SER A 29 18.55 -19.44 10.37
C SER A 29 17.55 -18.79 9.41
N ARG A 30 17.51 -19.20 8.13
CA ARG A 30 16.65 -18.58 7.09
C ARG A 30 16.76 -17.05 7.05
N GLY A 31 17.98 -16.55 7.26
CA GLY A 31 18.32 -15.14 7.32
C GLY A 31 18.04 -14.44 8.66
N ALA A 32 17.44 -15.10 9.65
CA ALA A 32 17.18 -14.54 10.99
C ALA A 32 18.45 -14.54 11.87
N VAL A 33 19.42 -13.73 11.47
CA VAL A 33 20.79 -13.67 12.04
C VAL A 33 20.94 -12.65 13.19
N ALA A 34 19.85 -12.32 13.88
CA ALA A 34 19.80 -11.29 14.93
C ALA A 34 20.24 -9.87 14.49
N ASP A 35 20.04 -9.54 13.21
CA ASP A 35 20.22 -8.16 12.72
C ASP A 35 19.16 -7.24 13.36
N PRO A 36 19.56 -6.20 14.12
CA PRO A 36 18.62 -5.35 14.85
C PRO A 36 17.80 -4.43 13.94
N TRP A 37 18.13 -4.34 12.65
CA TRP A 37 17.42 -3.57 11.62
C TRP A 37 16.49 -4.42 10.74
N MET A 38 16.57 -5.74 10.83
CA MET A 38 15.84 -6.64 9.93
C MET A 38 14.46 -7.02 10.48
N PRO A 39 13.36 -6.76 9.74
CA PRO A 39 12.06 -7.31 10.09
C PRO A 39 12.05 -8.82 9.85
N LEU A 40 11.33 -9.56 10.69
CA LEU A 40 11.15 -10.99 10.56
C LEU A 40 9.70 -11.30 10.19
N GLU A 41 9.51 -12.29 9.32
CA GLU A 41 8.22 -12.88 9.01
C GLU A 41 8.02 -14.13 9.86
N ILE A 42 6.87 -14.23 10.50
CA ILE A 42 6.40 -15.39 11.26
C ILE A 42 5.54 -16.21 10.29
N ALA A 43 6.06 -17.36 9.88
CA ALA A 43 5.40 -18.31 9.02
C ALA A 43 4.54 -19.30 9.84
N GLU A 44 3.92 -20.26 9.16
CA GLU A 44 3.19 -21.35 9.80
C GLU A 44 4.11 -22.13 10.77
N ALA A 45 3.52 -22.69 11.83
CA ALA A 45 4.22 -23.38 12.92
C ALA A 45 5.28 -22.54 13.68
N ASP A 46 5.03 -21.22 13.81
CA ASP A 46 5.89 -20.25 14.51
C ASP A 46 7.32 -20.14 13.96
N GLU A 47 7.50 -20.54 12.71
CA GLU A 47 8.79 -20.49 12.07
C GLU A 47 9.17 -19.05 11.67
N VAL A 48 10.33 -18.60 12.13
CA VAL A 48 10.79 -17.22 11.93
C VAL A 48 11.84 -17.16 10.83
N LYS A 49 11.65 -16.28 9.86
CA LYS A 49 12.62 -16.03 8.78
C LYS A 49 12.80 -14.53 8.53
N ALA A 50 13.91 -14.14 7.91
CA ALA A 50 14.07 -12.75 7.48
C ALA A 50 13.02 -12.39 6.42
N LEU A 51 12.48 -11.18 6.51
CA LEU A 51 11.56 -10.69 5.49
C LEU A 51 12.28 -10.65 4.13
N THR A 52 11.71 -11.34 3.15
CA THR A 52 12.17 -11.24 1.76
C THR A 52 11.47 -10.06 1.11
N ALA A 53 12.24 -9.07 0.66
CA ALA A 53 11.68 -7.89 0.04
C ALA A 53 11.41 -8.10 -1.45
N THR A 54 10.24 -7.65 -1.88
CA THR A 54 9.79 -7.52 -3.26
C THR A 54 9.80 -6.05 -3.70
N PRO A 55 9.65 -5.74 -5.00
CA PRO A 55 9.60 -4.35 -5.48
C PRO A 55 8.53 -3.47 -4.79
N ASP A 56 7.46 -4.06 -4.28
CA ASP A 56 6.36 -3.42 -3.56
C ASP A 56 6.51 -3.47 -2.02
N ALA A 57 7.64 -3.95 -1.50
CA ALA A 57 7.85 -4.15 -0.06
C ALA A 57 7.72 -2.87 0.78
N LEU A 58 7.90 -1.69 0.18
CA LEU A 58 7.73 -0.39 0.83
C LEU A 58 6.41 0.31 0.51
N GLY A 59 5.46 -0.37 -0.15
CA GLY A 59 4.10 0.15 -0.35
C GLY A 59 3.31 0.19 0.98
N TYR A 60 2.28 1.04 1.04
CA TYR A 60 1.56 1.32 2.28
C TYR A 60 0.93 0.07 2.90
N ARG A 61 0.42 -0.85 2.07
CA ARG A 61 -0.14 -2.12 2.54
C ARG A 61 0.90 -2.94 3.30
N LYS A 62 2.07 -3.15 2.68
CA LYS A 62 3.12 -3.97 3.27
C LYS A 62 3.72 -3.31 4.49
N LEU A 63 3.94 -1.99 4.46
CA LEU A 63 4.41 -1.27 5.63
C LEU A 63 3.39 -1.26 6.77
N ALA A 64 2.10 -1.13 6.47
CA ALA A 64 1.05 -1.22 7.49
C ALA A 64 1.00 -2.63 8.10
N GLU A 65 1.09 -3.69 7.29
CA GLU A 65 1.25 -5.06 7.80
C GLU A 65 2.47 -5.19 8.71
N LEU A 66 3.65 -4.70 8.28
CA LEU A 66 4.88 -4.78 9.06
C LEU A 66 4.76 -4.04 10.39
N LEU A 67 4.16 -2.85 10.39
CA LEU A 67 4.04 -2.01 11.57
C LEU A 67 2.99 -2.52 12.58
N PHE A 68 1.89 -3.09 12.08
CA PHE A 68 0.68 -3.32 12.89
C PHE A 68 0.25 -4.79 13.00
N ASP A 69 0.71 -5.70 12.14
CA ASP A 69 0.35 -7.12 12.21
C ASP A 69 1.43 -7.94 12.94
N SER A 70 1.38 -7.90 14.28
CA SER A 70 2.32 -8.61 15.13
C SER A 70 2.19 -10.14 15.10
N SER A 71 1.12 -10.67 14.50
CA SER A 71 0.95 -12.12 14.34
C SER A 71 1.75 -12.66 13.16
N ARG A 72 1.97 -11.82 12.14
CA ARG A 72 2.72 -12.19 10.93
C ARG A 72 4.12 -11.61 10.90
N PHE A 73 4.37 -10.50 11.59
CA PHE A 73 5.65 -9.81 11.52
C PHE A 73 6.21 -9.46 12.90
N ARG A 74 7.52 -9.65 13.04
CA ARG A 74 8.29 -9.11 14.16
C ARG A 74 9.08 -7.90 13.66
N LEU A 75 8.73 -6.73 14.16
CA LEU A 75 9.45 -5.51 13.86
C LEU A 75 10.92 -5.58 14.33
N PRO A 76 11.86 -4.94 13.61
CA PRO A 76 13.25 -4.83 14.02
C PRO A 76 13.40 -4.28 15.43
N LEU A 77 14.43 -4.71 16.15
CA LEU A 77 14.71 -4.22 17.51
C LEU A 77 14.83 -2.70 17.53
N LEU A 78 15.59 -2.12 16.60
CA LEU A 78 15.86 -0.67 16.53
C LEU A 78 14.76 0.14 15.85
N SER A 79 13.66 -0.49 15.43
CA SER A 79 12.47 0.23 14.95
C SER A 79 11.50 0.59 16.08
N ARG A 80 11.74 0.07 17.29
CA ARG A 80 10.87 0.31 18.45
C ARG A 80 11.26 1.64 19.09
N PRO A 81 10.32 2.58 19.26
CA PRO A 81 10.63 3.83 19.93
C PRO A 81 11.14 3.58 21.35
N SER A 82 12.25 4.24 21.70
CA SER A 82 12.78 4.30 23.05
C SER A 82 11.84 5.07 23.97
N ARG A 83 12.07 5.01 25.29
CA ARG A 83 11.28 5.77 26.26
C ARG A 83 11.38 7.29 26.03
N GLU A 84 12.53 7.76 25.59
CA GLU A 84 12.83 9.18 25.32
C GLU A 84 12.10 9.68 24.07
N GLU A 85 11.82 8.80 23.11
CA GLU A 85 11.16 9.15 21.85
C GLU A 85 9.63 9.26 21.96
N ARG A 86 9.00 8.70 23.01
CA ARG A 86 7.52 8.59 23.14
C ARG A 86 6.76 9.91 23.14
N GLY A 87 7.43 11.05 23.34
CA GLY A 87 6.84 12.38 23.28
C GLY A 87 7.42 13.27 22.16
N ALA A 88 8.29 12.72 21.31
CA ALA A 88 8.97 13.47 20.27
C ALA A 88 8.43 13.10 18.89
N VAL A 89 8.63 14.00 17.93
CA VAL A 89 8.50 13.66 16.51
C VAL A 89 9.64 12.70 16.16
N ALA A 90 9.33 11.61 15.48
CA ALA A 90 10.32 10.65 14.99
C ALA A 90 10.17 10.42 13.48
N THR A 91 11.15 9.79 12.85
CA THR A 91 11.05 9.35 11.46
C THR A 91 11.36 7.86 11.37
N LEU A 92 10.40 7.09 10.87
CA LEU A 92 10.63 5.69 10.50
C LEU A 92 11.26 5.65 9.12
N ILE A 93 12.48 5.11 9.02
CA ILE A 93 13.19 4.93 7.74
C ILE A 93 13.15 3.45 7.37
N ALA A 94 12.48 3.13 6.27
CA ALA A 94 12.49 1.80 5.66
C ALA A 94 13.34 1.83 4.38
N GLN A 95 14.33 0.96 4.31
CA GLN A 95 15.24 0.87 3.16
C GLN A 95 15.42 -0.58 2.75
N VAL A 96 15.46 -0.82 1.43
CA VAL A 96 15.70 -2.16 0.92
C VAL A 96 16.36 -2.14 -0.44
N LEU A 97 17.29 -3.09 -0.64
CA LEU A 97 17.85 -3.41 -1.94
C LEU A 97 17.21 -4.71 -2.42
N VAL A 98 16.28 -4.62 -3.36
CA VAL A 98 15.59 -5.77 -3.92
C VAL A 98 16.55 -6.53 -4.83
N ARG A 99 16.61 -7.85 -4.68
CA ARG A 99 17.46 -8.73 -5.48
C ARG A 99 16.59 -9.71 -6.26
N GLY A 100 16.89 -9.86 -7.54
CA GLY A 100 16.40 -10.92 -8.41
C GLY A 100 17.50 -11.93 -8.73
N GLN A 101 17.24 -12.89 -9.62
CA GLN A 101 18.20 -13.92 -10.04
C GLN A 101 19.46 -13.29 -10.67
N GLY A 102 20.48 -13.03 -9.84
CA GLY A 102 21.75 -12.44 -10.26
C GLY A 102 21.74 -10.94 -10.55
N LYS A 103 20.63 -10.23 -10.28
CA LYS A 103 20.49 -8.78 -10.52
C LYS A 103 19.93 -8.06 -9.29
N THR A 104 20.16 -6.76 -9.19
CA THR A 104 19.42 -5.88 -8.27
C THR A 104 18.22 -5.31 -9.01
N GLU A 105 17.03 -5.41 -8.43
CA GLU A 105 15.79 -4.86 -9.01
C GLU A 105 15.53 -3.41 -8.59
N GLY A 106 16.37 -2.87 -7.69
CA GLY A 106 16.33 -1.47 -7.29
C GLY A 106 16.69 -1.28 -5.83
N PHE A 107 17.14 -0.07 -5.50
CA PHE A 107 17.18 0.42 -4.14
C PHE A 107 15.93 1.24 -3.88
N HIS A 108 15.21 0.90 -2.83
CA HIS A 108 13.98 1.57 -2.42
C HIS A 108 14.16 2.14 -1.01
N ARG A 109 13.66 3.35 -0.80
CA ARG A 109 13.65 4.03 0.49
C ARG A 109 12.30 4.69 0.69
N ARG A 110 11.78 4.58 1.90
CA ARG A 110 10.59 5.28 2.36
C ARG A 110 10.80 5.82 3.75
N GLU A 111 10.31 7.03 3.96
CA GLU A 111 10.37 7.73 5.24
C GLU A 111 8.95 8.07 5.65
N LEU A 112 8.62 7.78 6.90
CA LEU A 112 7.35 8.15 7.51
C LEU A 112 7.66 9.08 8.68
N SER A 113 7.18 10.32 8.60
CA SER A 113 7.14 11.22 9.75
C SER A 113 6.11 10.71 10.74
N LEU A 114 6.55 10.45 11.97
CA LEU A 114 5.74 9.95 13.06
C LEU A 114 5.51 11.08 14.06
N PRO A 115 4.30 11.62 14.16
CA PRO A 115 3.99 12.61 15.18
C PRO A 115 3.99 11.97 16.58
N PRO A 116 4.14 12.75 17.67
CA PRO A 116 4.28 12.21 19.03
C PRO A 116 3.17 11.22 19.45
N PRO A 117 1.87 11.45 19.14
CA PRO A 117 0.82 10.48 19.45
C PRO A 117 1.05 9.12 18.78
N VAL A 118 1.53 9.11 17.54
CA VAL A 118 1.82 7.89 16.78
C VAL A 118 3.04 7.17 17.37
N VAL A 119 4.10 7.90 17.71
CA VAL A 119 5.30 7.30 18.34
C VAL A 119 4.93 6.61 19.64
N LYS A 120 4.14 7.27 20.49
CA LYS A 120 3.64 6.69 21.74
C LYS A 120 2.85 5.40 21.50
N ARG A 121 1.89 5.44 20.57
CA ARG A 121 0.98 4.31 20.25
C ARG A 121 1.75 3.12 19.64
N LEU A 122 2.75 3.39 18.80
CA LEU A 122 3.66 2.35 18.28
C LEU A 122 4.52 1.71 19.38
N ALA A 123 5.01 2.52 20.34
CA ALA A 123 5.79 2.03 21.47
C ALA A 123 4.96 1.15 22.41
N ASP A 124 3.69 1.50 22.61
CA ASP A 124 2.75 0.81 23.48
C ASP A 124 2.08 -0.41 22.81
N ARG A 125 2.37 -0.66 21.52
CA ARG A 125 1.74 -1.72 20.72
C ARG A 125 0.21 -1.62 20.73
N ASP A 126 -0.26 -0.40 20.57
CA ASP A 126 -1.68 -0.10 20.66
C ASP A 126 -2.50 -0.82 19.57
N GLY A 127 -3.51 -1.55 20.02
CA GLY A 127 -4.46 -2.25 19.18
C GLY A 127 -5.41 -1.32 18.42
N GLU A 128 -5.69 -0.11 18.92
CA GLU A 128 -6.60 0.84 18.27
C GLU A 128 -6.00 1.37 16.96
N LEU A 129 -4.75 1.85 16.98
CA LEU A 129 -4.06 2.29 15.76
C LEU A 129 -3.93 1.14 14.74
N ALA A 130 -3.62 -0.08 15.20
CA ALA A 130 -3.59 -1.25 14.34
C ALA A 130 -4.96 -1.54 13.72
N GLN A 131 -6.04 -1.43 14.50
CA GLN A 131 -7.41 -1.62 14.04
C GLN A 131 -7.82 -0.57 13.00
N ARG A 132 -7.54 0.70 13.26
CA ARG A 132 -7.82 1.80 12.32
C ARG A 132 -7.07 1.62 11.01
N SER A 133 -5.80 1.24 11.07
CA SER A 133 -5.00 0.91 9.89
C SER A 133 -5.62 -0.24 9.07
N ARG A 134 -6.11 -1.30 9.73
CA ARG A 134 -6.83 -2.40 9.07
C ARG A 134 -8.11 -1.93 8.38
N GLN A 135 -8.91 -1.08 9.03
CA GLN A 135 -10.13 -0.51 8.43
C GLN A 135 -9.79 0.31 7.17
N PHE A 136 -8.75 1.15 7.24
CA PHE A 136 -8.31 1.96 6.10
C PHE A 136 -7.85 1.08 4.93
N LEU A 137 -7.09 0.02 5.21
CA LEU A 137 -6.64 -0.96 4.20
C LEU A 137 -7.82 -1.70 3.55
N GLN A 138 -8.79 -2.12 4.37
CA GLN A 138 -9.98 -2.82 3.90
C GLN A 138 -10.84 -1.94 3.01
N LEU A 139 -11.05 -0.68 3.39
CA LEU A 139 -11.80 0.28 2.59
C LEU A 139 -11.08 0.57 1.26
N ALA A 140 -9.76 0.80 1.29
CA ALA A 140 -8.95 0.99 0.09
C ALA A 140 -9.03 -0.23 -0.85
N GLY A 141 -8.88 -1.44 -0.33
CA GLY A 141 -9.03 -2.68 -1.10
C GLY A 141 -10.45 -2.85 -1.68
N THR A 142 -11.48 -2.45 -0.93
CA THR A 142 -12.87 -2.51 -1.37
C THR A 142 -13.14 -1.54 -2.51
N ILE A 143 -12.75 -0.26 -2.36
CA ILE A 143 -12.94 0.74 -3.41
C ILE A 143 -12.15 0.37 -4.66
N HIS A 144 -10.90 -0.08 -4.52
CA HIS A 144 -10.09 -0.50 -5.65
C HIS A 144 -10.68 -1.72 -6.39
N GLY A 145 -10.92 -2.81 -5.65
CA GLY A 145 -11.26 -4.12 -6.22
C GLY A 145 -12.74 -4.31 -6.55
N LYS A 146 -13.65 -3.72 -5.76
CA LYS A 146 -15.10 -3.92 -5.87
C LYS A 146 -15.84 -2.72 -6.47
N VAL A 147 -15.19 -1.56 -6.61
CA VAL A 147 -15.85 -0.34 -7.15
C VAL A 147 -15.16 0.13 -8.43
N LEU A 148 -13.90 0.57 -8.35
CA LEU A 148 -13.19 1.15 -9.48
C LEU A 148 -12.90 0.12 -10.57
N ARG A 149 -12.36 -1.06 -10.21
CA ARG A 149 -12.05 -2.12 -11.19
C ARG A 149 -13.29 -2.55 -12.00
N PRO A 150 -14.44 -2.90 -11.39
CA PRO A 150 -15.64 -3.24 -12.14
C PRO A 150 -16.14 -2.10 -13.02
N ALA A 151 -16.13 -0.85 -12.54
CA ALA A 151 -16.54 0.30 -13.35
C ALA A 151 -15.68 0.47 -14.62
N LEU A 152 -14.37 0.32 -14.51
CA LEU A 152 -13.47 0.40 -15.66
C LEU A 152 -13.68 -0.77 -16.64
N ILE A 153 -13.93 -1.99 -16.15
CA ILE A 153 -14.21 -3.15 -17.00
C ILE A 153 -15.56 -3.00 -17.72
N GLN A 154 -16.58 -2.51 -17.03
CA GLN A 154 -17.89 -2.18 -17.61
C GLN A 154 -17.74 -1.18 -18.78
N PHE A 155 -16.83 -0.21 -18.65
CA PHE A 155 -16.55 0.74 -19.72
C PHE A 155 -15.86 0.07 -20.92
N VAL A 156 -14.80 -0.69 -20.68
CA VAL A 156 -14.00 -1.35 -21.73
C VAL A 156 -14.85 -2.34 -22.54
N ASP A 157 -15.68 -3.13 -21.85
CA ASP A 157 -16.57 -4.10 -22.51
C ASP A 157 -17.71 -3.41 -23.28
N GLY A 158 -18.34 -2.40 -22.67
CA GLY A 158 -19.35 -1.54 -23.27
C GLY A 158 -20.73 -2.18 -23.48
N SER A 159 -20.92 -3.47 -23.14
CA SER A 159 -22.22 -4.14 -23.21
C SER A 159 -23.07 -3.93 -21.94
N ALA A 160 -24.33 -4.35 -21.97
CA ALA A 160 -25.20 -4.34 -20.79
C ALA A 160 -24.83 -5.44 -19.77
N GLU A 161 -24.21 -6.52 -20.25
CA GLU A 161 -23.80 -7.68 -19.45
C GLU A 161 -22.30 -7.96 -19.66
N PRO A 162 -21.41 -7.25 -18.93
CA PRO A 162 -19.98 -7.34 -19.18
C PRO A 162 -19.40 -8.72 -18.91
N ASN A 163 -18.47 -9.14 -19.76
CA ASN A 163 -17.66 -10.32 -19.46
C ASN A 163 -16.55 -9.98 -18.43
N TRP A 164 -16.89 -10.11 -17.15
CA TRP A 164 -15.97 -9.83 -16.02
C TRP A 164 -14.70 -10.68 -15.99
N LYS A 165 -14.71 -11.83 -16.67
CA LYS A 165 -13.63 -12.83 -16.65
C LYS A 165 -12.63 -12.65 -17.80
N ASN A 166 -12.86 -11.73 -18.73
CA ASN A 166 -11.95 -11.51 -19.84
C ASN A 166 -10.59 -10.94 -19.34
N PRO A 167 -9.47 -11.68 -19.50
CA PRO A 167 -8.16 -11.25 -19.01
C PRO A 167 -7.63 -10.00 -19.71
N GLN A 168 -8.03 -9.77 -20.96
CA GLN A 168 -7.59 -8.59 -21.73
C GLN A 168 -8.13 -7.30 -21.12
N TYR A 169 -9.39 -7.30 -20.66
CA TYR A 169 -9.97 -6.13 -19.97
C TYR A 169 -9.21 -5.82 -18.69
N GLY A 170 -8.86 -6.85 -17.91
CA GLY A 170 -8.02 -6.70 -16.72
C GLY A 170 -6.67 -6.06 -17.03
N THR A 171 -6.05 -6.43 -18.16
CA THR A 171 -4.78 -5.85 -18.61
C THR A 171 -4.93 -4.38 -19.01
N LEU A 172 -6.00 -4.03 -19.73
CA LEU A 172 -6.28 -2.66 -20.17
C LEU A 172 -6.52 -1.70 -19.00
N VAL A 173 -7.23 -2.13 -17.95
CA VAL A 173 -7.55 -1.26 -16.80
C VAL A 173 -6.41 -1.17 -15.78
N LYS A 174 -5.42 -2.08 -15.86
CA LYS A 174 -4.30 -2.17 -14.90
C LYS A 174 -3.54 -0.85 -14.71
N PRO A 175 -3.23 -0.03 -15.73
CA PRO A 175 -2.55 1.26 -15.54
C PRO A 175 -3.36 2.25 -14.68
N ALA A 176 -4.67 2.33 -14.89
CA ALA A 176 -5.56 3.20 -14.11
C ALA A 176 -5.64 2.72 -12.64
N LEU A 177 -5.77 1.40 -12.43
CA LEU A 177 -5.76 0.80 -11.09
C LEU A 177 -4.44 1.02 -10.36
N ARG A 178 -3.28 0.93 -11.04
CA ARG A 178 -1.98 1.28 -10.45
C ARG A 178 -1.86 2.77 -10.13
N ARG A 179 -2.58 3.63 -10.84
CA ARG A 179 -2.61 5.07 -10.51
C ARG A 179 -3.42 5.31 -9.24
N ALA A 180 -4.56 4.64 -9.09
CA ALA A 180 -5.36 4.66 -7.87
C ALA A 180 -4.56 4.19 -6.66
N GLU A 181 -3.86 3.07 -6.81
CA GLU A 181 -3.07 2.51 -5.72
C GLU A 181 -1.92 3.43 -5.28
N ARG A 182 -1.27 4.10 -6.24
CA ARG A 182 -0.22 5.10 -5.93
C ARG A 182 -0.75 6.34 -5.24
N LEU A 183 -1.96 6.80 -5.61
CA LEU A 183 -2.58 7.93 -4.93
C LEU A 183 -2.94 7.55 -3.49
N ALA A 184 -3.55 6.38 -3.28
CA ALA A 184 -3.83 5.88 -1.94
C ALA A 184 -2.55 5.72 -1.11
N ASP A 185 -1.50 5.13 -1.69
CA ASP A 185 -0.19 4.95 -1.05
C ASP A 185 0.44 6.27 -0.56
N ALA A 186 0.32 7.33 -1.36
CA ALA A 186 0.90 8.63 -1.06
C ALA A 186 0.25 9.32 0.14
N VAL A 187 -1.04 9.07 0.38
CA VAL A 187 -1.81 9.76 1.44
C VAL A 187 -2.14 8.86 2.64
N PHE A 188 -1.96 7.54 2.53
CA PHE A 188 -2.43 6.58 3.53
C PHE A 188 -1.89 6.88 4.94
N PHE A 189 -0.56 6.94 5.10
CA PHE A 189 0.03 7.17 6.42
C PHE A 189 -0.23 8.58 6.93
N PHE A 190 -0.27 9.57 6.05
CA PHE A 190 -0.65 10.92 6.43
C PHE A 190 -2.07 10.95 7.02
N ALA A 191 -3.06 10.39 6.30
CA ALA A 191 -4.44 10.35 6.77
C ALA A 191 -4.59 9.51 8.06
N LEU A 192 -3.86 8.40 8.18
CA LEU A 192 -3.88 7.57 9.38
C LEU A 192 -3.32 8.31 10.60
N PHE A 193 -2.19 9.01 10.44
CA PHE A 193 -1.51 9.70 11.55
C PHE A 193 -2.21 11.00 11.92
N ASP A 194 -2.66 11.79 10.94
CA ASP A 194 -3.46 12.99 11.16
C ASP A 194 -4.76 12.65 11.91
N SER A 195 -5.40 11.52 11.60
CA SER A 195 -6.59 11.09 12.36
C SER A 195 -6.34 10.86 13.86
N LEU A 196 -5.10 10.55 14.25
CA LEU A 196 -4.72 10.43 15.66
C LEU A 196 -4.34 11.78 16.26
N GLU A 197 -3.64 12.64 15.52
CA GLU A 197 -3.28 13.99 15.98
C GLU A 197 -4.51 14.87 16.19
N GLN A 198 -5.54 14.71 15.35
CA GLN A 198 -6.82 15.41 15.48
C GLN A 198 -7.76 14.79 16.53
N GLU A 199 -7.36 13.67 17.16
CA GLU A 199 -8.16 12.92 18.15
C GLU A 199 -9.58 12.59 17.67
N ILE A 200 -9.77 12.40 16.36
CA ILE A 200 -11.09 12.09 15.79
C ILE A 200 -11.48 10.63 16.03
N SER A 201 -12.78 10.38 16.06
CA SER A 201 -13.34 9.04 16.23
C SER A 201 -12.99 8.13 15.03
N ASP A 202 -12.98 6.81 15.25
CA ASP A 202 -12.75 5.84 14.17
C ASP A 202 -13.77 6.00 13.03
N ALA A 203 -15.02 6.31 13.35
CA ALA A 203 -16.08 6.51 12.37
C ALA A 203 -15.84 7.76 11.50
N GLU A 204 -15.34 8.85 12.08
CA GLU A 204 -14.98 10.06 11.34
C GLU A 204 -13.72 9.86 10.51
N ALA A 205 -12.72 9.16 11.05
CA ALA A 205 -11.50 8.82 10.34
C ALA A 205 -11.80 7.94 9.11
N GLU A 206 -12.63 6.90 9.27
CA GLU A 206 -13.06 6.04 8.17
C GLU A 206 -13.87 6.82 7.12
N ARG A 207 -14.76 7.73 7.56
CA ARG A 207 -15.53 8.60 6.67
C ARG A 207 -14.60 9.49 5.83
N SER A 208 -13.71 10.24 6.46
CA SER A 208 -12.76 11.14 5.79
C SER A 208 -11.86 10.39 4.80
N TRP A 209 -11.39 9.21 5.21
CA TRP A 209 -10.60 8.34 4.34
C TRP A 209 -11.40 7.85 3.13
N GLY A 210 -12.63 7.41 3.34
CA GLY A 210 -13.53 6.96 2.29
C GLY A 210 -13.87 8.04 1.27
N GLU A 211 -14.12 9.27 1.72
CA GLU A 211 -14.36 10.44 0.86
C GLU A 211 -13.15 10.72 -0.03
N ARG A 212 -11.95 10.74 0.56
CA ARG A 212 -10.71 10.94 -0.19
C ARG A 212 -10.51 9.87 -1.26
N LEU A 213 -10.75 8.60 -0.93
CA LEU A 213 -10.64 7.50 -1.90
C LEU A 213 -11.71 7.58 -2.99
N ALA A 214 -12.94 8.00 -2.64
CA ALA A 214 -14.03 8.18 -3.59
C ALA A 214 -13.72 9.29 -4.60
N GLU A 215 -13.21 10.42 -4.12
CA GLU A 215 -12.79 11.54 -4.96
C GLU A 215 -11.67 11.12 -5.92
N GLN A 216 -10.59 10.53 -5.38
CA GLN A 216 -9.47 10.04 -6.18
C GLN A 216 -9.91 9.01 -7.24
N SER A 217 -10.79 8.08 -6.85
CA SER A 217 -11.32 7.07 -7.77
C SER A 217 -12.15 7.68 -8.89
N SER A 218 -12.97 8.69 -8.58
CA SER A 218 -13.81 9.41 -9.56
C SER A 218 -12.96 10.21 -10.56
N GLN A 219 -11.91 10.86 -10.08
CA GLN A 219 -10.95 11.57 -10.93
C GLN A 219 -10.19 10.61 -11.86
N ILE A 220 -9.72 9.47 -11.32
CA ILE A 220 -9.01 8.46 -12.10
C ILE A 220 -9.93 7.83 -13.13
N PHE A 221 -11.16 7.48 -12.73
CA PHE A 221 -12.16 6.94 -13.63
C PHE A 221 -12.40 7.88 -14.81
N THR A 222 -12.63 9.16 -14.54
CA THR A 222 -12.88 10.19 -15.58
C THR A 222 -11.72 10.28 -16.57
N LYS A 223 -10.47 10.28 -16.09
CA LYS A 223 -9.28 10.28 -16.95
C LYS A 223 -9.16 8.97 -17.74
N ALA A 224 -9.38 7.84 -17.10
CA ALA A 224 -9.21 6.53 -17.71
C ALA A 224 -10.22 6.28 -18.83
N ILE A 225 -11.50 6.64 -18.65
CA ILE A 225 -12.51 6.43 -19.70
C ILE A 225 -12.25 7.30 -20.95
N ALA A 226 -11.52 8.41 -20.82
CA ALA A 226 -11.11 9.21 -21.97
C ALA A 226 -10.08 8.48 -22.85
N GLU A 227 -9.20 7.67 -22.24
CA GLU A 227 -8.09 6.99 -22.91
C GLU A 227 -8.41 5.52 -23.27
N LEU A 228 -9.27 4.87 -22.50
CA LEU A 228 -9.54 3.44 -22.65
C LEU A 228 -10.35 3.16 -23.94
N PRO A 229 -10.05 2.03 -24.61
CA PRO A 229 -10.85 1.58 -25.75
C PRO A 229 -12.22 1.10 -25.27
N THR A 230 -13.22 1.35 -26.10
CA THR A 230 -14.58 0.79 -25.99
C THR A 230 -15.21 0.79 -27.39
N ARG A 231 -16.40 0.23 -27.53
CA ARG A 231 -17.14 0.24 -28.80
C ARG A 231 -17.55 1.68 -29.16
N ALA A 232 -17.05 2.20 -30.27
CA ALA A 232 -17.23 3.62 -30.64
C ALA A 232 -18.70 4.05 -30.67
N GLN A 233 -19.59 3.21 -31.24
CA GLN A 233 -21.02 3.48 -31.37
C GLN A 233 -21.77 3.55 -30.02
N THR A 234 -21.25 2.91 -28.97
CA THR A 234 -21.89 2.87 -27.65
C THR A 234 -21.08 3.59 -26.57
N ARG A 235 -20.02 4.33 -26.93
CA ARG A 235 -19.09 4.94 -25.96
C ARG A 235 -19.79 5.81 -24.92
N ILE A 236 -20.75 6.65 -25.34
CA ILE A 236 -21.52 7.51 -24.43
C ILE A 236 -22.34 6.66 -23.45
N ILE A 237 -23.03 5.63 -23.95
CA ILE A 237 -23.85 4.72 -23.13
C ILE A 237 -22.97 3.88 -22.19
N ALA A 238 -21.84 3.37 -22.67
CA ALA A 238 -20.86 2.62 -21.88
C ALA A 238 -20.28 3.49 -20.77
N ALA A 239 -19.96 4.76 -21.05
CA ALA A 239 -19.51 5.72 -20.05
C ALA A 239 -20.59 5.98 -18.99
N ALA A 240 -21.85 6.18 -19.39
CA ALA A 240 -22.96 6.39 -18.47
C ALA A 240 -23.19 5.18 -17.54
N ARG A 241 -23.20 3.96 -18.09
CA ARG A 241 -23.33 2.72 -17.32
C ARG A 241 -22.17 2.52 -16.35
N ALA A 242 -20.94 2.69 -16.82
CA ALA A 242 -19.74 2.56 -16.01
C ALA A 242 -19.70 3.60 -14.87
N ARG A 243 -20.14 4.84 -15.13
CA ARG A 243 -20.26 5.89 -14.13
C ARG A 243 -21.33 5.56 -13.09
N SER A 244 -22.51 5.12 -13.51
CA SER A 244 -23.57 4.68 -12.60
C SER A 244 -23.10 3.53 -11.71
N LEU A 245 -22.37 2.56 -12.27
CA LEU A 245 -21.77 1.47 -11.51
C LEU A 245 -20.74 1.96 -10.48
N LEU A 246 -19.87 2.90 -10.87
CA LEU A 246 -18.91 3.53 -9.96
C LEU A 246 -19.63 4.23 -8.80
N GLU A 247 -20.58 5.11 -9.10
CA GLU A 247 -21.31 5.89 -8.10
C GLU A 247 -22.11 5.00 -7.16
N THR A 248 -22.79 3.99 -7.68
CA THR A 248 -23.54 3.02 -6.87
C THR A 248 -22.59 2.25 -5.94
N GLY A 249 -21.42 1.83 -6.45
CA GLY A 249 -20.40 1.17 -5.65
C GLY A 249 -19.83 2.09 -4.56
N LEU A 250 -19.56 3.36 -4.87
CA LEU A 250 -19.09 4.36 -3.92
C LEU A 250 -20.12 4.63 -2.83
N ARG A 251 -21.39 4.90 -3.18
CA ARG A 251 -22.48 5.04 -2.21
C ARG A 251 -22.62 3.79 -1.34
N LYS A 252 -22.52 2.60 -1.93
CA LYS A 252 -22.61 1.35 -1.16
C LYS A 252 -21.49 1.20 -0.14
N HIS A 253 -20.27 1.63 -0.42
CA HIS A 253 -19.10 1.32 0.42
C HIS A 253 -18.54 2.49 1.23
N VAL A 254 -18.88 3.73 0.90
CA VAL A 254 -18.44 4.93 1.61
C VAL A 254 -19.61 5.48 2.42
N ALA A 255 -19.47 5.46 3.74
CA ALA A 255 -20.58 5.74 4.66
C ALA A 255 -21.21 7.13 4.46
N SER A 256 -20.40 8.18 4.24
CA SER A 256 -20.93 9.53 4.01
C SER A 256 -21.73 9.65 2.71
N LEU A 257 -21.36 8.90 1.68
CA LEU A 257 -22.05 8.93 0.40
C LEU A 257 -23.38 8.18 0.40
N ARG A 258 -23.68 7.38 1.45
CA ARG A 258 -24.99 6.73 1.63
C ARG A 258 -26.09 7.74 1.98
N GLN A 259 -25.75 8.80 2.71
CA GLN A 259 -26.71 9.74 3.31
C GLN A 259 -27.12 10.88 2.36
N MET A 260 -26.55 10.96 1.15
CA MET A 260 -26.82 12.02 0.16
C MET A 260 -27.80 11.59 -0.95
N ALA A 261 -28.61 10.54 -0.74
CA ALA A 261 -29.72 10.27 -1.65
C ALA A 261 -30.76 11.39 -1.48
N PRO A 262 -31.22 12.05 -2.56
CA PRO A 262 -32.32 13.01 -2.44
C PRO A 262 -33.57 12.25 -2.01
N ASP A 263 -34.33 12.84 -1.08
CA ASP A 263 -35.74 12.55 -0.92
C ASP A 263 -36.41 12.73 -2.28
N SER A 264 -36.60 11.63 -3.00
CA SER A 264 -37.52 11.57 -4.13
C SER A 264 -38.93 11.31 -3.58
N GLU A 265 -39.41 12.26 -2.78
CA GLU A 265 -40.82 12.43 -2.41
C GLU A 265 -41.17 13.90 -2.60
N ASP A 266 -41.30 14.30 -3.86
CA ASP A 266 -42.36 15.22 -4.28
C ASP A 266 -42.37 15.31 -5.81
N ARG A 267 -43.16 14.43 -6.42
CA ARG A 267 -43.81 14.70 -7.71
C ARG A 267 -45.25 14.22 -7.58
N THR A 268 -46.08 15.17 -7.16
CA THR A 268 -47.52 15.23 -7.41
C THR A 268 -47.79 15.26 -8.91
#